data_AF-A0A2N1UEG9-F1
#
_entry.id   AF-A0A2N1UEG9-F1
#
_cell.length_a   1.000
_cell.length_b   1.000
_cell.length_c   1.000
_cell.angle_alpha   90.00
_cell.angle_beta   90.00
_cell.angle_gamma   90.00
#
_symmetry.space_group_name_H-M   'P 1'
#
loop_
_entity.id
_entity.type
_entity.pdbx_description
1 polymer ?
#
loop_
_entity_poly.entity_id
_entity_poly.type
_entity_poly.pdbx_seq_one_letter_code
_entity_poly.pdbx_strand_id
1 'polypeptide(L)'
;MKFAANSEMVSPVVMQMIKAGEKSGDIGEVCSKISDFYDKKLKNTIKNVTGMIEPLMIIIMGCIIGTIAIALLLPIFRISTIMSR
;
A
#
# COMPACT_ATOMS: atom_id res chain seq x y z
N MET A 1 21.83 23.76 -14.36
CA MET A 1 21.33 22.81 -13.34
C MET A 1 19.83 22.98 -13.02
N LYS A 2 18.96 23.27 -14.02
CA LYS A 2 17.50 23.41 -13.86
C LYS A 2 16.69 22.22 -14.41
N PHE A 3 17.35 21.20 -14.96
CA PHE A 3 16.70 20.11 -15.69
C PHE A 3 16.21 18.93 -14.85
N ALA A 4 16.58 18.83 -13.57
CA ALA A 4 16.23 17.69 -12.72
C ALA A 4 15.21 18.04 -11.61
N ALA A 5 14.60 19.22 -11.67
CA ALA A 5 13.59 19.65 -10.70
C ALA A 5 12.18 19.11 -11.01
N ASN A 6 12.00 18.44 -12.15
CA ASN A 6 10.71 17.90 -12.60
C ASN A 6 10.81 16.47 -13.18
N SER A 7 11.78 15.67 -12.72
CA SER A 7 11.82 14.26 -13.08
C SER A 7 11.06 13.46 -12.02
N GLU A 8 10.00 12.75 -12.42
CA GLU A 8 9.28 11.80 -11.55
C GLU A 8 10.23 10.76 -10.93
N MET A 9 11.38 10.53 -11.55
CA MET A 9 12.40 9.58 -11.10
C MET A 9 13.28 10.08 -9.95
N VAL A 10 13.51 11.39 -9.79
CA VAL A 10 14.43 11.92 -8.77
C VAL A 10 13.70 12.92 -7.87
N SER A 11 13.47 12.51 -6.63
CA SER A 11 12.82 13.37 -5.64
C SER A 11 13.59 14.67 -5.43
N PRO A 12 12.91 15.83 -5.27
CA PRO A 12 13.53 17.11 -4.93
C PRO A 12 14.42 17.03 -3.68
N VAL A 13 14.10 16.11 -2.75
CA VAL A 13 14.88 15.85 -1.54
C VAL A 13 16.25 15.25 -1.87
N VAL A 14 16.30 14.28 -2.78
CA VAL A 14 17.54 13.64 -3.23
C VAL A 14 18.43 14.65 -3.96
N MET A 15 17.83 15.53 -4.76
CA MET A 15 18.55 16.62 -5.44
C MET A 15 19.21 17.59 -4.45
N GLN A 16 18.55 17.90 -3.32
CA GLN A 16 19.12 18.73 -2.28
C GLN A 16 20.25 18.02 -1.52
N MET A 17 20.11 16.72 -1.26
CA MET A 17 21.17 15.92 -0.64
C MET A 17 22.42 15.89 -1.52
N ILE A 18 22.28 15.64 -2.83
CA ILE A 18 23.40 15.64 -3.78
C ILE A 18 24.09 17.01 -3.82
N LYS A 19 23.32 18.11 -3.89
CA LYS A 19 23.89 19.47 -3.86
C LYS A 19 24.64 19.77 -2.56
N ALA A 20 24.14 19.26 -1.42
CA ALA A 20 24.82 19.40 -0.14
C ALA A 20 26.12 18.59 -0.10
N GLY A 21 26.12 17.36 -0.64
CA GLY A 21 27.32 16.51 -0.73
C GLY A 21 28.38 17.09 -1.66
N GLU A 22 27.96 17.65 -2.80
CA GLU A 22 28.85 18.33 -3.74
C GLU A 22 29.48 19.57 -3.10
N LYS A 23 28.72 20.37 -2.36
CA LYS A 23 29.23 21.55 -1.63
C LYS A 23 30.17 21.19 -0.49
N SER A 24 30.00 20.01 0.11
CA SER A 24 30.80 19.52 1.24
C SER A 24 32.00 18.69 0.79
N GLY A 25 32.11 18.36 -0.49
CA GLY A 25 33.14 17.47 -1.04
C GLY A 25 32.93 15.98 -0.71
N ASP A 26 31.81 15.61 -0.09
CA ASP A 26 31.53 14.25 0.39
C ASP A 26 30.30 13.63 -0.29
N ILE A 27 30.42 13.46 -1.61
CA ILE A 27 29.36 12.88 -2.45
C ILE A 27 29.20 11.38 -2.16
N GLY A 28 30.27 10.71 -1.71
CA GLY A 28 30.27 9.29 -1.35
C GLY A 28 29.35 9.00 -0.16
N GLU A 29 29.49 9.76 0.93
CA GLU A 29 28.62 9.60 2.11
C GLU A 29 27.16 9.95 1.76
N VAL A 30 26.94 11.00 0.97
CA VAL A 30 25.60 11.38 0.53
C VAL A 30 24.92 10.31 -0.32
N CYS A 31 25.66 9.67 -1.23
CA CYS A 31 25.12 8.58 -2.06
C CYS A 31 24.67 7.39 -1.20
N SER A 32 25.48 7.03 -0.19
CA SER A 32 25.11 5.99 0.78
C SER A 32 23.83 6.35 1.55
N LYS A 33 23.69 7.61 1.98
CA LYS A 33 22.44 8.08 2.64
C LYS A 33 21.23 8.02 1.72
N ILE A 34 21.40 8.29 0.43
CA ILE A 34 20.32 8.20 -0.56
C ILE A 34 19.90 6.73 -0.75
N SER A 35 20.86 5.81 -0.83
CA SER A 35 20.58 4.37 -0.89
C SER A 35 19.76 3.91 0.32
N ASP A 36 20.20 4.25 1.53
CA ASP A 36 19.49 3.91 2.77
C ASP A 36 18.08 4.50 2.83
N PHE A 37 17.90 5.71 2.29
CA PHE A 37 16.60 6.36 2.22
C PHE A 37 15.61 5.60 1.33
N TYR A 38 16.05 5.19 0.13
CA TYR A 38 15.21 4.40 -0.78
C TYR A 38 14.94 2.99 -0.24
N ASP A 39 15.93 2.35 0.40
CA ASP A 39 15.74 1.06 1.06
C ASP A 39 14.67 1.13 2.16
N LYS A 40 14.71 2.16 3.00
CA LYS A 40 13.69 2.40 4.03
C LYS A 40 12.32 2.68 3.41
N LYS A 41 12.27 3.49 2.35
CA LYS A 41 11.03 3.79 1.63
C LYS A 41 10.42 2.54 1.01
N LEU A 42 11.24 1.69 0.41
CA LEU A 42 10.82 0.41 -0.17
C LEU A 42 10.31 -0.54 0.91
N LYS A 43 11.04 -0.72 2.01
CA LYS A 43 10.61 -1.55 3.14
C LYS A 43 9.29 -1.09 3.73
N ASN A 44 9.10 0.22 3.91
CA ASN A 44 7.83 0.77 4.40
C ASN A 44 6.70 0.57 3.39
N THR A 45 6.98 0.71 2.10
CA THR A 45 5.98 0.48 1.04
C THR A 45 5.55 -0.98 1.04
N ILE A 46 6.50 -1.92 1.08
CA ILE A 46 6.21 -3.35 1.18
C ILE A 46 5.39 -3.64 2.44
N LYS A 47 5.80 -3.11 3.60
CA LYS A 47 5.09 -3.31 4.86
C LYS A 47 3.64 -2.81 4.79
N ASN A 48 3.41 -1.65 4.19
CA ASN A 48 2.06 -1.10 4.03
C ASN A 48 1.23 -1.95 3.07
N VAL A 49 1.79 -2.35 1.93
CA VAL A 49 1.11 -3.21 0.96
C VAL A 49 0.75 -4.54 1.60
N THR A 50 1.69 -5.20 2.28
CA THR A 50 1.44 -6.46 2.99
C THR A 50 0.42 -6.27 4.11
N GLY A 51 0.45 -5.16 4.84
CA GLY A 51 -0.53 -4.84 5.88
C GLY A 51 -1.96 -4.67 5.36
N MET A 52 -2.14 -4.29 4.08
CA MET A 52 -3.45 -4.20 3.45
C MET A 52 -4.00 -5.55 2.97
N ILE A 53 -3.18 -6.60 2.92
CA ILE A 53 -3.64 -7.95 2.50
C ILE A 53 -4.58 -8.55 3.56
N GLU A 54 -4.31 -8.32 4.84
CA GLU A 54 -5.13 -8.83 5.94
C GLU A 54 -6.60 -8.33 5.90
N PRO A 55 -6.89 -7.02 5.86
CA PRO A 55 -8.28 -6.54 5.76
C PRO A 55 -8.96 -6.99 4.47
N LEU A 56 -8.22 -7.13 3.37
CA LEU A 56 -8.76 -7.64 2.11
C LEU A 56 -9.24 -9.10 2.25
N MET A 57 -8.48 -9.95 2.93
CA MET A 57 -8.89 -11.34 3.21
C MET A 57 -10.18 -11.41 4.04
N ILE A 58 -10.34 -10.53 5.04
CA ILE A 58 -11.55 -10.47 5.87
C ILE A 58 -12.78 -10.09 5.03
N ILE A 59 -12.65 -9.11 4.13
CA ILE A 59 -13.75 -8.71 3.23
C ILE A 59 -14.17 -9.88 2.34
N ILE A 60 -13.19 -10.59 1.76
CA ILE A 60 -13.47 -11.76 0.91
C ILE A 60 -14.19 -12.86 1.70
N MET A 61 -13.70 -13.18 2.90
CA MET A 61 -14.36 -14.18 3.77
C MET A 61 -15.77 -13.75 4.18
N GLY A 62 -15.96 -12.47 4.52
CA GLY A 62 -17.26 -11.90 4.82
C GLY A 62 -18.24 -12.05 3.65
N CYS A 63 -17.80 -11.80 2.42
CA CYS A 63 -18.61 -12.01 1.22
C CYS A 63 -19.00 -13.48 1.03
N ILE A 64 -18.05 -14.42 1.21
CA ILE A 64 -18.30 -15.85 1.07
C ILE A 64 -19.32 -16.31 2.12
N ILE A 65 -19.05 -16.02 3.39
CA ILE A 65 -19.92 -16.43 4.50
C ILE A 65 -21.30 -15.76 4.38
N GLY A 66 -21.34 -14.47 4.03
CA GLY A 66 -22.58 -13.73 3.83
C GLY A 66 -23.44 -14.30 2.71
N THR A 67 -22.83 -14.70 1.59
CA THR A 67 -23.54 -15.33 0.47
C THR A 67 -24.14 -16.68 0.88
N ILE A 68 -23.38 -17.50 1.62
CA ILE A 68 -23.86 -18.78 2.14
C ILE A 68 -25.03 -18.57 3.11
N ALA A 69 -24.92 -17.60 4.02
CA ALA A 69 -25.98 -17.28 4.97
C ALA A 69 -27.27 -16.87 4.25
N ILE A 70 -27.19 -16.01 3.25
CA ILE A 70 -28.36 -15.60 2.44
C ILE A 70 -28.97 -16.81 1.71
N ALA A 71 -28.13 -17.67 1.10
CA ALA A 71 -28.58 -18.86 0.39
C ALA A 71 -29.35 -19.85 1.29
N LEU A 72 -28.98 -19.92 2.57
CA LEU A 72 -29.65 -20.79 3.56
C LEU A 72 -30.88 -20.13 4.19
N LEU A 73 -30.83 -18.83 4.51
CA LEU A 73 -31.92 -18.14 5.19
C LEU A 73 -33.11 -17.85 4.26
N LEU A 74 -32.86 -17.52 2.99
CA LEU A 74 -33.93 -17.22 2.03
C LEU A 74 -34.95 -18.36 1.87
N PRO A 75 -34.58 -19.64 1.64
CA PRO A 75 -35.55 -20.73 1.53
C PRO A 75 -36.32 -20.96 2.83
N ILE A 76 -35.69 -20.80 3.99
CA ILE A 76 -36.35 -20.90 5.29
C ILE A 76 -37.47 -19.85 5.41
N PHE A 77 -37.18 -18.59 5.05
CA PHE A 77 -38.19 -17.55 5.04
C PHE A 77 -39.31 -17.84 4.04
N ARG A 78 -38.99 -18.34 2.84
CA ARG A 78 -39.99 -18.71 1.84
C ARG A 78 -40.94 -19.79 2.37
N ILE A 79 -40.42 -20.86 2.98
CA ILE A 79 -41.23 -21.94 3.56
C ILE A 79 -42.12 -21.40 4.68
N SER A 80 -41.58 -20.59 5.59
CA SER A 80 -42.35 -19.96 6.68
C SER A 80 -43.50 -19.12 6.16
N THR A 81 -43.29 -18.32 5.09
CA THR A 81 -44.36 -17.50 4.51
C THR A 81 -45.48 -18.30 3.85
N ILE A 82 -45.14 -19.43 3.20
CA ILE A 82 -46.13 -20.32 2.57
C ILE A 82 -46.97 -21.02 3.65
N MET A 83 -46.35 -21.40 4.76
CA MET A 83 -47.03 -22.11 5.85
C MET A 83 -47.89 -21.20 6.74
N SER A 84 -47.63 -19.88 6.73
CA SER A 84 -48.43 -18.90 7.48
C SER A 84 -49.66 -18.37 6.73
N ARG A 85 -49.84 -18.76 5.47
CA ARG A 85 -51.02 -18.45 4.64
C ARG A 85 -52.05 -19.57 4.80
#